data_AF-A0A9X7QKJ4-F1
#
_entry.id   AF-A0A9X7QKJ4-F1
#
_cell.length_a   1.000
_cell.length_b   1.000
_cell.length_c   1.000
_cell.angle_alpha   90.00
_cell.angle_beta   90.00
_cell.angle_gamma   90.00
#
_symmetry.space_group_name_H-M   'P 1'
#
loop_
_entity.id
_entity.type
_entity.pdbx_description
1 polymer ?
#
loop_
_entity_poly.entity_id
_entity_poly.type
_entity_poly.pdbx_seq_one_letter_code
_entity_poly.pdbx_strand_id
1 'polypeptide(L)' 'MYYATLIKGASYYAFGHRFLLHKECKITKREYQYLRKNDWFQVREEDTIPPLPQDIEKQ' A
#
# COMPACT_ATOMS: atom_id res chain seq x y z
N MET A 1 -4.30 0.98 -6.40
CA MET A 1 -3.11 1.81 -6.05
C MET A 1 -2.23 1.04 -5.06
N TYR A 2 -0.97 1.42 -4.81
CA TYR A 2 -0.10 0.71 -3.85
C TYR A 2 0.29 1.61 -2.68
N TYR A 3 0.35 1.01 -1.49
CA TYR A 3 0.71 1.70 -0.26
C TYR A 3 1.70 0.87 0.58
N ALA A 4 2.54 1.57 1.34
CA ALA A 4 3.41 0.98 2.35
C ALA A 4 3.37 1.78 3.64
N THR A 5 3.41 1.06 4.76
CA THR A 5 3.49 1.59 6.11
C THR A 5 4.70 0.99 6.80
N LEU A 6 5.57 1.85 7.35
CA LEU A 6 6.69 1.41 8.16
C LEU A 6 6.16 0.94 9.52
N ILE A 7 6.49 -0.29 9.91
CA ILE A 7 6.05 -0.92 11.18
C ILE A 7 7.20 -1.18 12.15
N LYS A 8 8.46 -0.95 11.73
CA LYS A 8 9.66 -1.12 12.55
C LYS A 8 10.60 0.08 12.44
N GLY A 9 11.29 0.40 13.53
CA GLY A 9 12.19 1.56 13.61
C GLY A 9 11.44 2.90 13.67
N ALA A 10 12.18 4.02 13.68
CA ALA A 10 11.56 5.36 13.72
C ALA A 10 11.33 5.94 12.31
N SER A 11 12.25 5.68 11.38
CA SER A 11 12.16 6.11 9.98
C SER A 11 13.01 5.22 9.08
N TYR A 12 12.69 5.20 7.79
CA TYR A 12 13.42 4.43 6.77
C TYR A 12 13.52 5.26 5.49
N TYR A 13 14.72 5.38 4.91
CA TYR A 13 14.94 6.16 3.68
C TYR A 13 15.17 5.22 2.50
N ALA A 14 14.31 5.29 1.49
CA ALA A 14 14.45 4.55 0.25
C ALA A 14 13.71 5.25 -0.89
N PHE A 15 14.10 4.95 -2.13
CA PHE A 15 13.44 5.48 -3.33
C PHE A 15 13.30 7.02 -3.33
N GLY A 16 14.30 7.70 -2.79
CA GLY A 16 14.35 9.17 -2.73
C GLY A 16 13.40 9.80 -1.71
N HIS A 17 12.69 9.03 -0.88
CA HIS A 17 11.80 9.57 0.15
C HIS A 17 11.93 8.84 1.49
N ARG A 18 11.41 9.49 2.55
CA ARG A 18 11.48 8.99 3.92
C ARG A 18 10.13 8.46 4.37
N PHE A 19 10.10 7.19 4.76
CA PHE A 19 8.99 6.57 5.46
C PHE A 19 9.12 6.86 6.96
N LEU A 20 8.00 7.21 7.60
CA LEU A 20 7.91 7.42 9.04
C LEU A 20 7.11 6.29 9.68
N LEU A 21 7.45 5.94 10.93
CA LEU A 21 6.77 4.89 11.67
C LEU A 21 5.25 5.12 11.71
N HIS A 22 4.49 4.09 11.40
CA HIS A 22 3.02 4.06 11.36
C HIS A 22 2.37 5.08 10.41
N LYS A 23 3.14 5.65 9.47
CA LYS A 23 2.61 6.52 8.43
C LYS A 23 2.54 5.76 7.12
N GLU A 24 1.34 5.71 6.56
CA GLU A 24 1.11 5.15 5.24
C GLU A 24 1.56 6.12 4.15
N CYS A 25 2.24 5.59 3.14
CA CYS A 25 2.70 6.32 1.97
C CYS A 25 2.24 5.62 0.69
N LYS A 26 1.76 6.42 -0.27
CA LYS A 26 1.49 5.93 -1.62
C LYS A 26 2.80 5.66 -2.33
N ILE A 27 2.89 4.51 -2.97
CA ILE A 27 4.08 4.04 -3.67
C ILE A 27 3.74 3.52 -5.07
N THR A 28 4.78 3.29 -5.85
CA THR A 28 4.72 2.63 -7.14
C THR A 28 4.65 1.11 -7.01
N LYS A 29 4.24 0.42 -8.08
CA LYS A 29 4.24 -1.05 -8.14
C LYS A 29 5.62 -1.66 -7.90
N ARG A 30 6.67 -0.99 -8.41
CA ARG A 30 8.07 -1.43 -8.25
C ARG A 30 8.49 -1.41 -6.78
N GLU A 31 8.18 -0.32 -6.09
CA GLU A 31 8.47 -0.18 -4.66
C GLU A 31 7.67 -1.20 -3.84
N TYR A 32 6.40 -1.42 -4.18
CA TYR A 32 5.58 -2.45 -3.54
C TYR A 32 6.21 -3.84 -3.63
N GLN A 33 6.65 -4.25 -4.82
CA GLN A 33 7.30 -5.54 -5.03
C GLN A 33 8.61 -5.71 -4.26
N TYR A 34 9.33 -4.61 -4.03
CA TYR A 34 10.54 -4.61 -3.22
C TYR A 34 10.21 -4.67 -1.72
N LEU A 35 9.32 -3.80 -1.26
CA LEU A 35 8.96 -3.64 0.15
C LEU A 35 8.15 -4.81 0.69
N ARG A 36 7.36 -5.52 -0.13
CA ARG A 36 6.62 -6.71 0.30
C ARG A 36 7.49 -7.85 0.82
N LYS A 37 8.79 -7.85 0.47
CA LYS A 37 9.77 -8.83 0.93
C LYS A 37 10.53 -8.37 2.18
N ASN A 38 10.21 -7.18 2.71
CA ASN A 38 10.89 -6.56 3.82
C ASN A 38 9.97 -6.54 5.06
N ASP A 39 10.38 -7.23 6.12
CA ASP A 39 9.60 -7.38 7.36
C ASP A 39 9.46 -6.09 8.19
N TRP A 40 10.03 -4.98 7.73
CA TRP A 40 9.86 -3.65 8.31
C TRP A 40 8.63 -2.92 7.78
N PHE A 41 8.05 -3.43 6.69
CA PHE A 41 6.95 -2.77 6.01
C PHE A 41 5.72 -3.66 5.95
N GLN A 42 4.57 -3.06 6.23
CA GLN A 42 3.28 -3.60 5.84
C GLN A 42 2.87 -2.92 4.53
N VAL A 43 2.53 -3.71 3.52
CA VAL A 43 2.13 -3.20 2.20
C VAL A 43 0.72 -3.64 1.86
N ARG A 44 -0.03 -2.79 1.15
CA ARG A 44 -1.35 -3.12 0.62
C ARG A 44 -1.50 -2.65 -0.81
N GLU A 45 -2.26 -3.43 -1.58
CA GLU A 45 -2.81 -3.03 -2.86
C GLU A 45 -4.25 -2.58 -2.60
N GLU A 46 -4.57 -1.37 -3.00
CA GLU A 46 -5.96 -0.97 -3.17
C GLU A 46 -6.41 -1.54 -4.50
N ASP A 47 -7.02 -2.72 -4.43
CA ASP A 47 -7.85 -3.23 -5.51
C ASP A 47 -8.95 -2.20 -5.73
N THR A 48 -8.91 -1.52 -6.86
CA THR A 48 -10.11 -0.87 -7.37
C THR A 48 -11.07 -1.99 -7.69
N ILE A 49 -11.85 -2.42 -6.71
CA ILE A 49 -13.09 -3.16 -6.97
C ILE A 49 -13.83 -2.26 -7.95
N PRO A 50 -13.99 -2.64 -9.24
CA PRO A 50 -14.93 -1.90 -10.08
C PRO A 50 -16.26 -1.92 -9.32
N PRO A 51 -16.98 -0.78 -9.20
CA PRO A 51 -18.26 -0.78 -8.52
C PRO A 51 -19.06 -1.96 -9.07
N LEU A 52 -19.43 -2.90 -8.19
CA LEU A 52 -20.28 -4.02 -8.56
C LEU A 52 -21.45 -3.43 -9.36
N PRO A 53 -21.83 -3.99 -10.51
CA PRO A 53 -23.09 -3.60 -11.14
C PRO A 53 -24.18 -3.81 -10.09
N GLN A 54 -24.79 -2.73 -9.62
CA GLN A 54 -26.02 -2.79 -8.83
C GLN A 54 -27.16 -3.12 -9.78
N ASP A 55 -27.12 -4.31 -10.38
CA ASP A 55 -28.25 -4.88 -11.11
C ASP A 55 -28.63 -6.18 -10.42
N ILE A 56 -29.44 -6.03 -9.38
CA ILE A 56 -30.50 -7.00 -9.12
C ILE A 56 -31.75 -6.18 -8.89
N GLU A 57 -32.38 -5.82 -10.00
CA GLU A 57 -33.84 -5.77 -10.15
C GLU A 57 -34.48 -6.81 -9.21
N LYS A 58 -35.21 -6.34 -8.20
CA LYS A 58 -36.21 -7.16 -7.53
C LYS A 58 -37.56 -6.46 -7.68
N GLN A 59 -38.26 -6.94 -8.69
CA GLN A 59 -39.71 -7.19 -8.78
C GLN A 59 -40.69 -6.07 -8.44
#